data_AF-A0A2R4WNX2-F1
#
_entry.id   AF-A0A2R4WNX2-F1
#
_cell.length_a   1.000
_cell.length_b   1.000
_cell.length_c   1.000
_cell.angle_alpha   90.00
_cell.angle_beta   90.00
_cell.angle_gamma   90.00
#
_symmetry.space_group_name_H-M   'P 1'
#
loop_
_entity.id
_entity.type
_entity.pdbx_description
1 polymer ?
#
loop_
_entity_poly.entity_id
_entity_poly.type
_entity_poly.pdbx_seq_one_letter_code
_entity_poly.pdbx_strand_id
1 'polypeptide(L)'
;MSGLFDPILNWRLLPGSHTFPGPDGGTCINEAALVAAGLPYRAIRSSADCPPCFSGPLATYALGLNDAMPDAERPRLMAFVLRLAGSADAEAVEAERTAHLVREGVRRLLPPVLERAGLARHAQACRAVPDLGAAVTLARHAAWSAGSLAEADGRQGTWVRGARAAAAARAALFAAEIDPRKAADAAEAAALFWPGAWAEAVAILDEALRIGRQAPTLAPDEAGFRMEAAKAARREPAHAAG
;
A
#
# COMPACT_ATOMS: atom_id res chain seq x y z
N MET A 1 21.43 19.52 -12.47
CA MET A 1 21.10 18.22 -11.84
C MET A 1 19.59 18.01 -11.66
N SER A 2 18.73 19.01 -11.88
CA SER A 2 17.27 18.88 -11.67
C SER A 2 16.53 18.06 -12.74
N GLY A 3 17.03 17.95 -13.98
CA GLY A 3 16.30 17.29 -15.08
C GLY A 3 16.30 15.75 -15.12
N LEU A 4 17.13 15.09 -14.30
CA LEU A 4 17.32 13.63 -14.36
C LEU A 4 16.19 12.84 -13.68
N PHE A 5 15.57 13.43 -12.65
CA PHE A 5 14.47 12.79 -11.92
C PHE A 5 13.09 13.22 -12.43
N ASP A 6 13.01 14.28 -13.24
CA ASP A 6 11.76 14.85 -13.75
C ASP A 6 10.86 13.80 -14.42
N PRO A 7 11.35 12.87 -15.27
CA PRO A 7 10.50 11.83 -15.85
C PRO A 7 9.81 10.92 -14.84
N ILE A 8 10.53 10.57 -13.77
CA ILE A 8 10.07 9.69 -12.70
C ILE A 8 9.11 10.48 -11.81
N LEU A 9 9.51 11.67 -11.36
CA LEU A 9 8.72 12.49 -10.44
C LEU A 9 7.45 13.05 -11.07
N ASN A 10 7.44 13.26 -12.39
CA ASN A 10 6.25 13.69 -13.15
C ASN A 10 5.44 12.50 -13.69
N TRP A 11 5.78 11.27 -13.33
CA TRP A 11 4.95 10.11 -13.65
C TRP A 11 3.74 10.08 -12.73
N ARG A 12 2.54 10.20 -13.29
CA ARG A 12 1.30 10.16 -12.51
C ARG A 12 0.88 8.73 -12.24
N LEU A 13 0.81 8.38 -10.95
CA LEU A 13 0.16 7.16 -10.50
C LEU A 13 -1.36 7.33 -10.47
N LEU A 14 -2.08 6.33 -10.97
CA LEU A 14 -3.54 6.26 -11.00
C LEU A 14 -4.04 4.99 -10.28
N PRO A 15 -5.24 5.03 -9.67
CA PRO A 15 -5.87 3.85 -9.09
C PRO A 15 -6.34 2.88 -10.18
N GLY A 16 -6.28 1.58 -9.90
CA GLY A 16 -6.73 0.53 -10.81
C GLY A 16 -5.75 0.19 -11.93
N SER A 17 -6.14 -0.76 -12.79
CA SER A 17 -5.31 -1.26 -13.91
C SER A 17 -5.54 -0.47 -15.19
N HIS A 18 -4.51 -0.30 -16.01
CA HIS A 18 -4.59 0.48 -17.23
C HIS A 18 -4.13 -0.33 -18.46
N THR A 19 -4.74 -0.10 -19.62
CA THR A 19 -4.44 -0.88 -20.84
C THR A 19 -3.09 -0.51 -21.45
N PHE A 20 -2.58 0.71 -21.19
CA PHE A 20 -1.23 1.23 -21.48
C PHE A 20 -1.13 2.69 -21.01
N PRO A 21 0.02 3.23 -20.53
CA PRO A 21 0.13 4.58 -19.97
C PRO A 21 -0.42 5.70 -20.87
N GLY A 22 -1.12 6.65 -20.26
CA GLY A 22 -1.51 7.94 -20.85
C GLY A 22 -0.33 8.92 -20.97
N PRO A 23 -0.54 10.17 -21.44
CA PRO A 23 0.54 11.12 -21.72
C PRO A 23 1.42 11.46 -20.50
N ASP A 24 0.89 11.31 -19.29
CA ASP A 24 1.58 11.60 -18.02
C ASP A 24 2.08 10.32 -17.32
N GLY A 25 2.11 9.18 -18.02
CA GLY A 25 2.46 7.89 -17.43
C GLY A 25 1.30 7.15 -16.78
N GLY A 26 0.25 7.84 -16.32
CA GLY A 26 -1.07 7.31 -15.91
C GLY A 26 -1.22 5.79 -15.74
N THR A 27 -0.55 5.20 -14.75
CA THR A 27 -0.54 3.75 -14.46
C THR A 27 -0.64 3.49 -12.96
N CYS A 28 -0.89 2.24 -12.55
CA CYS A 28 -0.66 1.85 -11.15
C CYS A 28 0.84 1.79 -10.82
N ILE A 29 1.17 1.67 -9.53
CA ILE A 29 2.57 1.58 -9.06
C ILE A 29 3.33 0.38 -9.64
N ASN A 30 2.69 -0.79 -9.74
CA ASN A 30 3.35 -2.00 -10.25
C ASN A 30 3.61 -1.89 -11.76
N GLU A 31 2.66 -1.33 -12.51
CA GLU A 31 2.83 -1.00 -13.93
C GLU A 31 3.96 0.02 -14.13
N ALA A 32 4.04 1.06 -13.30
CA ALA A 32 5.15 2.03 -13.34
C ALA A 32 6.49 1.32 -13.09
N ALA A 33 6.54 0.37 -12.14
CA ALA A 33 7.73 -0.41 -11.86
C ALA A 33 8.14 -1.33 -13.03
N LEU A 34 7.19 -1.87 -13.82
CA LEU A 34 7.52 -2.58 -15.05
C LEU A 34 8.24 -1.67 -16.04
N VAL A 35 7.68 -0.49 -16.29
CA VAL A 35 8.23 0.49 -17.24
C VAL A 35 9.63 0.91 -16.81
N ALA A 36 9.80 1.30 -15.54
CA ALA A 36 11.10 1.68 -15.00
C ALA A 36 12.12 0.55 -15.15
N ALA A 37 11.74 -0.69 -14.83
CA ALA A 37 12.60 -1.86 -14.95
C ALA A 37 12.87 -2.30 -16.40
N GLY A 38 12.26 -1.66 -17.41
CA GLY A 38 12.43 -2.01 -18.82
C GLY A 38 11.78 -3.36 -19.16
N LEU A 39 10.83 -3.81 -18.35
CA LEU A 39 10.09 -5.04 -18.56
C LEU A 39 8.96 -4.81 -19.57
N PRO A 40 8.54 -5.84 -20.32
CA PRO A 40 7.39 -5.71 -21.21
C PRO A 40 6.15 -5.23 -20.44
N TYR A 41 5.57 -4.13 -20.91
CA TYR A 41 4.38 -3.58 -20.29
C TYR A 41 3.20 -4.55 -20.41
N ARG A 42 2.44 -4.67 -19.32
CA ARG A 42 1.14 -5.34 -19.28
C ARG A 42 0.27 -4.68 -18.22
N ALA A 43 -1.04 -4.73 -18.41
CA ALA A 43 -1.99 -4.32 -17.37
C ALA A 43 -1.83 -5.21 -16.13
N ILE A 44 -1.76 -4.61 -14.94
CA ILE A 44 -1.66 -5.30 -13.66
C ILE A 44 -2.98 -5.12 -12.90
N ARG A 45 -3.82 -6.16 -12.86
CA ARG A 45 -5.10 -6.16 -12.14
C ARG A 45 -4.96 -6.70 -10.72
N SER A 46 -3.95 -7.52 -10.51
CA SER A 46 -3.56 -8.04 -9.20
C SER A 46 -2.06 -8.27 -9.14
N SER A 47 -1.50 -8.46 -7.95
CA SER A 47 -0.09 -8.83 -7.79
C SER A 47 0.27 -10.14 -8.51
N ALA A 48 -0.70 -11.03 -8.74
CA ALA A 48 -0.49 -12.26 -9.52
C ALA A 48 -0.20 -12.01 -11.01
N ASP A 49 -0.52 -10.82 -11.52
CA ASP A 49 -0.15 -10.41 -12.89
C ASP A 49 1.30 -9.92 -12.99
N CYS A 50 1.97 -9.67 -11.84
CA CYS A 50 3.34 -9.17 -11.82
C CYS A 50 4.33 -10.26 -12.29
N PRO A 51 5.43 -9.88 -12.96
CA PRO A 51 6.50 -10.81 -13.31
C PRO A 51 7.07 -11.50 -12.06
N PRO A 52 7.60 -12.74 -12.18
CA PRO A 52 8.14 -13.50 -11.05
C PRO A 52 9.27 -12.83 -10.27
N CYS A 53 9.90 -11.78 -10.83
CA CYS A 53 10.92 -10.99 -10.13
C CYS A 53 10.34 -10.00 -9.10
N PHE A 54 9.01 -9.86 -9.01
CA PHE A 54 8.36 -9.01 -8.00
C PHE A 54 8.00 -9.84 -6.77
N SER A 55 8.32 -9.33 -5.58
CA SER A 55 7.77 -9.88 -4.34
C SER A 55 6.25 -9.77 -4.35
N GLY A 56 5.57 -10.91 -4.23
CA GLY A 56 4.11 -10.98 -4.15
C GLY A 56 3.55 -10.10 -3.02
N PRO A 57 4.03 -10.24 -1.77
CA PRO A 57 3.59 -9.40 -0.65
C PRO A 57 3.79 -7.90 -0.87
N LEU A 58 4.97 -7.48 -1.32
CA LEU A 58 5.28 -6.06 -1.51
C LEU A 58 4.45 -5.46 -2.65
N ALA A 59 4.34 -6.17 -3.78
CA ALA A 59 3.52 -5.73 -4.92
C ALA A 59 2.02 -5.67 -4.57
N THR A 60 1.54 -6.59 -3.71
CA THR A 60 0.15 -6.61 -3.25
C THR A 60 -0.15 -5.42 -2.34
N TYR A 61 0.69 -5.19 -1.33
CA TYR A 61 0.52 -4.09 -0.38
C TYR A 61 0.63 -2.73 -1.09
N ALA A 62 1.66 -2.57 -1.94
CA ALA A 62 1.88 -1.34 -2.70
C ALA A 62 0.72 -1.02 -3.65
N LEU A 63 0.15 -2.03 -4.33
CA LEU A 63 -1.03 -1.85 -5.18
C LEU A 63 -2.26 -1.43 -4.36
N GLY A 64 -2.48 -2.06 -3.21
CA GLY A 64 -3.57 -1.66 -2.29
C GLY A 64 -3.44 -0.21 -1.82
N LEU A 65 -2.24 0.22 -1.46
CA LEU A 65 -1.98 1.63 -1.12
C LEU A 65 -2.20 2.56 -2.32
N ASN A 66 -1.72 2.19 -3.51
CA ASN A 66 -1.87 2.98 -4.73
C ASN A 66 -3.36 3.25 -5.04
N ASP A 67 -4.19 2.22 -4.92
CA ASP A 67 -5.61 2.31 -5.23
C ASP A 67 -6.39 3.14 -4.19
N ALA A 68 -5.99 3.06 -2.92
CA ALA A 68 -6.69 3.73 -1.83
C ALA A 68 -6.21 5.17 -1.55
N MET A 69 -4.94 5.49 -1.81
CA MET A 69 -4.40 6.82 -1.55
C MET A 69 -5.09 7.90 -2.39
N PRO A 70 -5.47 9.05 -1.80
CA PRO A 70 -5.86 10.23 -2.57
C PRO A 70 -4.74 10.71 -3.49
N ASP A 71 -5.09 11.45 -4.54
CA ASP A 71 -4.14 11.98 -5.53
C ASP A 71 -2.99 12.80 -4.92
N ALA A 72 -3.24 13.50 -3.81
CA ALA A 72 -2.22 14.28 -3.10
C ALA A 72 -1.20 13.42 -2.33
N GLU A 73 -1.58 12.19 -1.94
CA GLU A 73 -0.74 11.29 -1.14
C GLU A 73 -0.03 10.23 -2.00
N ARG A 74 -0.63 9.83 -3.12
CA ARG A 74 -0.11 8.79 -4.01
C ARG A 74 1.32 9.03 -4.52
N PRO A 75 1.78 10.29 -4.79
CA PRO A 75 3.16 10.54 -5.20
C PRO A 75 4.23 10.02 -4.22
N ARG A 76 3.90 9.81 -2.94
CA ARG A 76 4.81 9.16 -1.97
C ARG A 76 5.28 7.79 -2.43
N LEU A 77 4.45 7.09 -3.19
CA LEU A 77 4.74 5.75 -3.67
C LEU A 77 5.81 5.72 -4.79
N MET A 78 6.11 6.88 -5.40
CA MET A 78 7.14 6.95 -6.44
C MET A 78 8.52 6.51 -5.96
N ALA A 79 8.80 6.64 -4.65
CA ALA A 79 10.03 6.16 -4.03
C ALA A 79 10.23 4.63 -4.16
N PHE A 80 9.18 3.87 -4.49
CA PHE A 80 9.23 2.40 -4.60
C PHE A 80 9.23 1.88 -6.03
N VAL A 81 8.95 2.73 -7.03
CA VAL A 81 8.86 2.31 -8.45
C VAL A 81 10.16 1.64 -8.91
N LEU A 82 11.31 2.10 -8.43
CA LEU A 82 12.62 1.52 -8.79
C LEU A 82 13.03 0.34 -7.89
N ARG A 83 12.21 -0.02 -6.89
CA ARG A 83 12.57 -0.98 -5.82
C ARG A 83 11.70 -2.24 -5.81
N LEU A 84 10.62 -2.27 -6.60
CA LEU A 84 9.71 -3.41 -6.66
C LEU A 84 10.19 -4.50 -7.63
N ALA A 85 10.69 -4.12 -8.81
CA ALA A 85 11.18 -5.09 -9.78
C ALA A 85 12.51 -5.70 -9.32
N GLY A 86 12.58 -7.04 -9.21
CA GLY A 86 13.75 -7.74 -8.68
C GLY A 86 13.74 -7.93 -7.16
N SER A 87 12.64 -7.60 -6.47
CA SER A 87 12.48 -7.78 -5.03
C SER A 87 12.06 -9.19 -4.60
N ALA A 88 11.64 -10.06 -5.53
CA ALA A 88 11.19 -11.41 -5.21
C ALA A 88 12.29 -12.23 -4.50
N ASP A 89 11.87 -13.01 -3.51
CA ASP A 89 12.75 -13.86 -2.72
C ASP A 89 12.11 -15.22 -2.42
N ALA A 90 12.80 -16.04 -1.63
CA ALA A 90 12.31 -17.32 -1.15
C ALA A 90 11.04 -17.16 -0.30
N GLU A 91 10.19 -18.18 -0.30
CA GLU A 91 8.89 -18.19 0.39
C GLU A 91 8.98 -17.79 1.87
N ALA A 92 10.03 -18.21 2.58
CA ALA A 92 10.24 -17.85 3.97
C ALA A 92 10.43 -16.33 4.18
N VAL A 93 11.13 -15.66 3.27
CA VAL A 93 11.32 -14.20 3.30
C VAL A 93 10.01 -13.48 2.95
N GLU A 94 9.25 -14.01 1.99
CA GLU A 94 7.95 -13.44 1.63
C GLU A 94 6.92 -13.58 2.77
N ALA A 95 6.97 -14.69 3.53
CA ALA A 95 6.21 -14.87 4.75
C ALA A 95 6.62 -13.86 5.84
N GLU A 96 7.92 -13.62 6.01
CA GLU A 96 8.44 -12.60 6.95
C GLU A 96 7.99 -11.18 6.58
N ARG A 97 8.03 -10.83 5.29
CA ARG A 97 7.48 -9.55 4.79
C ARG A 97 6.00 -9.40 5.11
N THR A 98 5.21 -10.46 4.85
CA THR A 98 3.78 -10.45 5.18
C THR A 98 3.56 -10.27 6.69
N ALA A 99 4.32 -10.99 7.52
CA ALA A 99 4.27 -10.85 8.97
C ALA A 99 4.60 -9.43 9.43
N HIS A 100 5.63 -8.80 8.83
CA HIS A 100 6.02 -7.42 9.13
C HIS A 100 4.90 -6.43 8.78
N LEU A 101 4.37 -6.49 7.56
CA LEU A 101 3.29 -5.61 7.09
C LEU A 101 2.08 -5.63 8.04
N VAL A 102 1.67 -6.84 8.46
CA VAL A 102 0.52 -7.04 9.35
C VAL A 102 0.83 -6.58 10.77
N ARG A 103 1.96 -7.02 11.34
CA ARG A 103 2.34 -6.69 12.73
C ARG A 103 2.52 -5.18 12.89
N GLU A 104 3.22 -4.52 11.98
CA GLU A 104 3.45 -3.08 12.07
C GLU A 104 2.17 -2.29 11.77
N GLY A 105 1.27 -2.80 10.91
CA GLY A 105 -0.08 -2.25 10.76
C GLY A 105 -0.84 -2.23 12.09
N VAL A 106 -0.82 -3.32 12.84
CA VAL A 106 -1.42 -3.39 14.19
C VAL A 106 -0.71 -2.46 15.17
N ARG A 107 0.62 -2.38 15.15
CA ARG A 107 1.40 -1.58 16.11
C ARG A 107 1.30 -0.07 15.89
N ARG A 108 1.14 0.37 14.64
CA ARG A 108 1.32 1.78 14.25
C ARG A 108 0.06 2.42 13.69
N LEU A 109 -0.73 1.70 12.89
CA LEU A 109 -1.92 2.24 12.23
C LEU A 109 -3.18 2.09 13.08
N LEU A 110 -3.34 0.95 13.77
CA LEU A 110 -4.54 0.66 14.55
C LEU A 110 -4.68 1.45 15.87
N PRO A 111 -3.61 1.81 16.64
CA PRO A 111 -3.79 2.49 17.91
C PRO A 111 -4.49 3.86 17.81
N PRO A 112 -4.13 4.76 16.87
CA PRO A 112 -4.82 6.04 16.71
C PRO A 112 -6.31 5.91 16.38
N VAL A 113 -6.69 4.82 15.68
CA VAL A 113 -8.07 4.47 15.34
C VAL A 113 -8.84 4.09 16.61
N LEU A 114 -8.27 3.17 17.39
CA LEU A 114 -8.86 2.67 18.63
C LEU A 114 -9.00 3.77 19.69
N GLU A 115 -8.02 4.66 19.82
CA GLU A 115 -8.09 5.81 20.73
C GLU A 115 -9.25 6.73 20.40
N ARG A 116 -9.44 7.05 19.12
CA ARG A 116 -10.56 7.88 18.65
C ARG A 116 -11.92 7.21 18.81
N ALA A 117 -11.95 5.87 18.84
CA ALA A 117 -13.15 5.09 19.18
C ALA A 117 -13.35 4.91 20.69
N GLY A 118 -12.45 5.40 21.56
CA GLY A 118 -12.55 5.28 23.01
C GLY A 118 -11.99 3.97 23.59
N LEU A 119 -11.19 3.23 22.83
CA LEU A 119 -10.60 1.92 23.19
C LEU A 119 -9.11 2.04 23.53
N ALA A 120 -8.74 2.99 24.40
CA ALA A 120 -7.35 3.30 24.72
C ALA A 120 -6.53 2.11 25.26
N ARG A 121 -7.15 1.21 26.02
CA ARG A 121 -6.48 -0.02 26.52
C ARG A 121 -6.08 -0.95 25.39
N HIS A 122 -6.95 -1.15 24.40
CA HIS A 122 -6.61 -1.94 23.21
C HIS A 122 -5.52 -1.25 22.40
N ALA A 123 -5.58 0.07 22.23
CA ALA A 123 -4.54 0.84 21.54
C ALA A 123 -3.15 0.68 22.21
N GLN A 124 -3.07 0.75 23.54
CA GLN A 124 -1.83 0.54 24.28
C GLN A 124 -1.30 -0.89 24.09
N ALA A 125 -2.18 -1.89 24.17
CA ALA A 125 -1.79 -3.27 23.92
C ALA A 125 -1.29 -3.47 22.47
N CYS A 126 -1.91 -2.81 21.48
CA CYS A 126 -1.52 -2.92 20.07
C CYS A 126 -0.09 -2.45 19.84
N ARG A 127 0.33 -1.36 20.50
CA ARG A 127 1.71 -0.86 20.42
C ARG A 127 2.75 -1.83 21.00
N ALA A 128 2.33 -2.69 21.92
CA ALA A 128 3.20 -3.58 22.69
C ALA A 128 3.26 -5.01 22.14
N VAL A 129 2.55 -5.34 21.05
CA VAL A 129 2.51 -6.73 20.54
C VAL A 129 3.90 -7.22 20.12
N PRO A 130 4.37 -8.37 20.64
CA PRO A 130 5.73 -8.85 20.41
C PRO A 130 5.89 -9.55 19.05
N ASP A 131 4.85 -10.21 18.57
CA ASP A 131 4.88 -11.06 17.39
C ASP A 131 3.56 -11.00 16.60
N LEU A 132 3.55 -11.67 15.44
CA LEU A 132 2.40 -11.70 14.53
C LEU A 132 1.16 -12.34 15.17
N GLY A 133 1.33 -13.43 15.94
CA GLY A 133 0.21 -14.14 16.56
C GLY A 133 -0.49 -13.29 17.62
N ALA A 134 0.30 -12.59 18.43
CA ALA A 134 -0.20 -11.61 19.39
C ALA A 134 -0.89 -10.42 18.69
N ALA A 135 -0.31 -9.93 17.59
CA ALA A 135 -0.89 -8.85 16.79
C ALA A 135 -2.28 -9.22 16.25
N VAL A 136 -2.41 -10.37 15.61
CA VAL A 136 -3.67 -10.87 15.04
C VAL A 136 -4.71 -11.10 16.14
N THR A 137 -4.34 -11.78 17.23
CA THR A 137 -5.25 -12.04 18.36
C THR A 137 -5.79 -10.74 18.92
N LEU A 138 -4.92 -9.77 19.17
CA LEU A 138 -5.34 -8.49 19.73
C LEU A 138 -6.20 -7.67 18.77
N ALA A 139 -5.88 -7.67 17.47
CA ALA A 139 -6.69 -7.00 16.46
C ALA A 139 -8.12 -7.59 16.42
N ARG A 140 -8.29 -8.92 16.55
CA ARG A 140 -9.61 -9.57 16.66
C ARG A 140 -10.37 -9.13 17.91
N HIS A 141 -9.70 -9.06 19.06
CA HIS A 141 -10.33 -8.57 20.30
C HIS A 141 -10.74 -7.10 20.20
N ALA A 142 -9.90 -6.26 19.57
CA ALA A 142 -10.20 -4.87 19.33
C ALA A 142 -11.39 -4.70 18.37
N ALA A 143 -11.45 -5.51 17.31
CA ALA A 143 -12.57 -5.56 16.37
C ALA A 143 -13.90 -5.90 17.06
N TRP A 144 -13.90 -6.95 17.88
CA TRP A 144 -15.06 -7.33 18.67
C TRP A 144 -15.51 -6.21 19.60
N SER A 145 -14.58 -5.65 20.38
CA SER A 145 -14.88 -4.58 21.34
C SER A 145 -15.43 -3.32 20.67
N ALA A 146 -14.86 -2.93 19.52
CA ALA A 146 -15.34 -1.81 18.73
C ALA A 146 -16.74 -2.08 18.13
N GLY A 147 -16.99 -3.31 17.67
CA GLY A 147 -18.31 -3.74 17.19
C GLY A 147 -19.38 -3.69 18.27
N SER A 148 -19.09 -4.20 19.48
CA SER A 148 -20.01 -4.11 20.62
C SER A 148 -20.28 -2.65 21.03
N LEU A 149 -19.27 -1.79 20.98
CA LEU A 149 -19.45 -0.36 21.23
C LEU A 149 -20.34 0.29 20.17
N ALA A 150 -20.13 -0.04 18.90
CA ALA A 150 -20.93 0.48 17.79
C ALA A 150 -22.42 0.12 17.94
N GLU A 151 -22.72 -1.12 18.32
CA GLU A 151 -24.08 -1.59 18.57
C GLU A 151 -24.72 -0.87 19.77
N ALA A 152 -23.99 -0.76 20.88
CA ALA A 152 -24.48 -0.08 22.08
C ALA A 152 -24.80 1.40 21.81
N ASP A 153 -23.90 2.11 21.14
CA ASP A 153 -24.11 3.51 20.75
C ASP A 153 -25.27 3.67 19.75
N GLY A 154 -25.40 2.75 18.79
CA GLY A 154 -26.54 2.71 17.88
C GLY A 154 -27.88 2.58 18.63
N ARG A 155 -27.97 1.66 19.59
CA ARG A 155 -29.18 1.48 20.42
C ARG A 155 -29.52 2.70 21.29
N GLN A 156 -28.51 3.48 21.68
CA GLN A 156 -28.68 4.69 22.49
C GLN A 156 -28.93 5.96 21.65
N GLY A 157 -28.94 5.84 20.31
CA GLY A 157 -29.12 6.97 19.41
C GLY A 157 -27.89 7.88 19.28
N THR A 158 -26.72 7.45 19.75
CA THR A 158 -25.44 8.18 19.63
C THR A 158 -24.75 7.86 18.30
N TRP A 159 -25.47 8.03 17.19
CA TRP A 159 -25.13 7.52 15.86
C TRP A 159 -23.73 7.86 15.37
N VAL A 160 -23.24 9.08 15.61
CA VAL A 160 -21.89 9.49 15.19
C VAL A 160 -20.80 8.68 15.90
N ARG A 161 -21.00 8.40 17.20
CA ARG A 161 -20.08 7.59 17.99
C ARG A 161 -20.16 6.12 17.56
N GLY A 162 -21.37 5.62 17.32
CA GLY A 162 -21.60 4.28 16.79
C GLY A 162 -20.94 4.07 15.42
N ALA A 163 -21.09 5.00 14.50
CA ALA A 163 -20.45 4.95 13.18
C ALA A 163 -18.91 4.95 13.28
N ARG A 164 -18.34 5.76 14.17
CA ARG A 164 -16.90 5.76 14.44
C ARG A 164 -16.41 4.44 15.00
N ALA A 165 -17.15 3.85 15.95
CA ALA A 165 -16.82 2.54 16.51
C ALA A 165 -16.95 1.43 15.45
N ALA A 166 -17.94 1.49 14.56
CA ALA A 166 -18.08 0.54 13.46
C ALA A 166 -16.91 0.64 12.45
N ALA A 167 -16.48 1.86 12.12
CA ALA A 167 -15.30 2.08 11.28
C ALA A 167 -14.02 1.54 11.95
N ALA A 168 -13.88 1.72 13.27
CA ALA A 168 -12.76 1.16 14.03
C ALA A 168 -12.80 -0.38 14.08
N ALA A 169 -13.98 -0.97 14.20
CA ALA A 169 -14.16 -2.43 14.14
C ALA A 169 -13.71 -2.98 12.78
N ARG A 170 -14.08 -2.31 11.68
CA ARG A 170 -13.65 -2.69 10.33
C ARG A 170 -12.14 -2.56 10.12
N ALA A 171 -11.53 -1.48 10.60
CA ALA A 171 -10.07 -1.31 10.56
C ALA A 171 -9.36 -2.43 11.31
N ALA A 172 -9.84 -2.79 12.51
CA ALA A 172 -9.30 -3.88 13.30
C ALA A 172 -9.52 -5.27 12.65
N LEU A 173 -10.65 -5.50 11.97
CA LEU A 173 -10.88 -6.73 11.21
C LEU A 173 -9.88 -6.88 10.06
N PHE A 174 -9.62 -5.82 9.29
CA PHE A 174 -8.61 -5.86 8.24
C PHE A 174 -7.20 -6.11 8.80
N ALA A 175 -6.86 -5.48 9.93
CA ALA A 175 -5.57 -5.67 10.60
C ALA A 175 -5.39 -7.08 11.22
N ALA A 176 -6.48 -7.85 11.37
CA ALA A 176 -6.45 -9.20 11.93
C ALA A 176 -6.21 -10.32 10.89
N GLU A 177 -6.17 -9.97 9.61
CA GLU A 177 -5.90 -10.93 8.53
C GLU A 177 -4.42 -10.96 8.19
N ILE A 178 -3.86 -12.17 8.04
CA ILE A 178 -2.47 -12.36 7.63
C ILE A 178 -2.42 -12.30 6.10
N ASP A 179 -2.67 -11.12 5.55
CA ASP A 179 -2.77 -10.89 4.12
C ASP A 179 -2.29 -9.46 3.77
N PRO A 180 -1.35 -9.30 2.82
CA PRO A 180 -0.82 -7.99 2.44
C PRO A 180 -1.88 -7.03 1.89
N ARG A 181 -2.90 -7.53 1.17
CA ARG A 181 -4.00 -6.68 0.69
C ARG A 181 -4.83 -6.19 1.86
N LYS A 182 -5.14 -7.05 2.83
CA LYS A 182 -5.87 -6.66 4.04
C LYS A 182 -5.07 -5.70 4.93
N ALA A 183 -3.75 -5.83 4.97
CA ALA A 183 -2.90 -4.84 5.64
C ALA A 183 -2.99 -3.46 4.96
N ALA A 184 -3.11 -3.40 3.63
CA ALA A 184 -3.35 -2.13 2.91
C ALA A 184 -4.77 -1.59 3.15
N ASP A 185 -5.80 -2.46 3.14
CA ASP A 185 -7.18 -2.09 3.48
C ASP A 185 -7.26 -1.53 4.93
N ALA A 186 -6.44 -2.05 5.86
CA ALA A 186 -6.32 -1.52 7.22
C ALA A 186 -5.71 -0.11 7.27
N ALA A 187 -4.71 0.17 6.41
CA ALA A 187 -4.13 1.51 6.27
C ALA A 187 -5.15 2.52 5.72
N GLU A 188 -5.91 2.13 4.70
CA GLU A 188 -7.04 2.93 4.17
C GLU A 188 -8.06 3.25 5.27
N ALA A 189 -8.50 2.22 6.01
CA ALA A 189 -9.44 2.40 7.10
C ALA A 189 -8.87 3.31 8.21
N ALA A 190 -7.57 3.22 8.51
CA ALA A 190 -6.90 4.08 9.48
C ALA A 190 -6.80 5.54 9.00
N ALA A 191 -6.65 5.79 7.70
CA ALA A 191 -6.58 7.13 7.13
C ALA A 191 -7.87 7.95 7.34
N LEU A 192 -9.01 7.29 7.51
CA LEU A 192 -10.27 7.94 7.89
C LEU A 192 -10.21 8.61 9.27
N PHE A 193 -9.30 8.16 10.13
CA PHE A 193 -9.17 8.65 11.50
C PHE A 193 -8.08 9.71 11.63
N TRP A 194 -7.04 9.65 10.81
CA TRP A 194 -5.92 10.58 10.89
C TRP A 194 -5.08 10.64 9.60
N PRO A 195 -4.66 11.84 9.15
CA PRO A 195 -3.94 11.99 7.88
C PRO A 195 -2.58 11.29 7.80
N GLY A 196 -1.86 11.16 8.93
CA GLY A 196 -0.53 10.56 8.94
C GLY A 196 -0.50 9.04 8.74
N ALA A 197 -1.67 8.37 8.65
CA ALA A 197 -1.75 6.94 8.36
C ALA A 197 -1.02 6.57 7.07
N TRP A 198 -1.09 7.43 6.04
CA TRP A 198 -0.40 7.19 4.78
C TRP A 198 1.12 7.24 4.92
N ALA A 199 1.65 8.16 5.72
CA ALA A 199 3.08 8.25 5.98
C ALA A 199 3.59 7.00 6.72
N GLU A 200 2.83 6.50 7.70
CA GLU A 200 3.15 5.25 8.39
C GLU A 200 3.06 4.03 7.47
N ALA A 201 2.02 3.93 6.64
CA ALA A 201 1.86 2.83 5.69
C ALA A 201 3.02 2.78 4.68
N VAL A 202 3.48 3.94 4.21
CA VAL A 202 4.68 4.08 3.36
C VAL A 202 5.94 3.64 4.11
N ALA A 203 6.10 4.02 5.38
CA ALA A 203 7.24 3.60 6.18
C ALA A 203 7.25 2.08 6.42
N ILE A 204 6.08 1.48 6.66
CA ILE A 204 5.93 0.03 6.82
C ILE A 204 6.32 -0.72 5.53
N LEU A 205 5.90 -0.22 4.35
CA LEU A 205 6.32 -0.78 3.06
C LEU A 205 7.83 -0.67 2.87
N ASP A 206 8.42 0.48 3.21
CA ASP A 206 9.86 0.73 3.11
C ASP A 206 10.69 -0.19 4.01
N GLU A 207 10.21 -0.48 5.22
CA GLU A 207 10.81 -1.46 6.13
C GLU A 207 10.69 -2.89 5.58
N ALA A 208 9.51 -3.29 5.10
CA ALA A 208 9.30 -4.62 4.52
C ALA A 208 10.19 -4.86 3.28
N LEU A 209 10.43 -3.81 2.48
CA LEU A 209 11.37 -3.85 1.33
C LEU A 209 12.81 -4.15 1.74
N ARG A 210 13.21 -3.88 3.00
CA ARG A 210 14.57 -4.17 3.49
C ARG A 210 14.74 -5.60 4.00
N ILE A 211 13.65 -6.35 4.16
CA ILE A 211 13.68 -7.75 4.58
C ILE A 211 14.09 -8.61 3.38
N GLY A 212 15.21 -9.33 3.50
CA GLY A 212 15.74 -10.20 2.46
C GLY A 212 16.29 -9.46 1.23
N ARG A 213 16.14 -10.09 0.06
CA ARG A 213 16.64 -9.58 -1.22
C ARG A 213 16.00 -8.25 -1.58
N GLN A 214 16.83 -7.27 -1.86
CA GLN A 214 16.41 -5.98 -2.40
C GLN A 214 16.60 -5.98 -3.91
N ALA A 215 15.75 -5.23 -4.62
CA ALA A 215 15.92 -5.01 -6.04
C ALA A 215 17.33 -4.48 -6.35
N PRO A 216 17.96 -4.93 -7.46
CA PRO A 216 19.23 -4.37 -7.88
C PRO A 216 19.08 -2.86 -8.09
N THR A 217 20.13 -2.10 -7.84
CA THR A 217 20.11 -0.64 -8.05
C THR A 217 19.82 -0.35 -9.50
N LEU A 218 18.60 0.11 -9.79
CA LEU A 218 18.23 0.62 -11.08
C LEU A 218 18.70 2.07 -11.17
N ALA A 219 19.54 2.38 -12.15
CA ALA A 219 20.07 3.72 -12.33
C ALA A 219 18.90 4.68 -12.66
N PRO A 220 18.69 5.77 -11.89
CA PRO A 220 17.53 6.65 -12.09
C PRO A 220 17.45 7.29 -13.47
N ASP A 221 18.60 7.52 -14.11
CA ASP A 221 18.71 8.00 -15.49
C ASP A 221 18.18 6.99 -16.50
N GLU A 222 18.55 5.71 -16.35
CA GLU A 222 18.07 4.63 -17.20
C GLU A 222 16.55 4.43 -17.03
N ALA A 223 16.07 4.46 -15.79
CA ALA A 223 14.64 4.40 -15.48
C ALA A 223 13.89 5.59 -16.11
N GLY A 224 14.41 6.80 -15.97
CA GLY A 224 13.83 8.00 -16.55
C GLY A 224 13.76 7.94 -18.08
N PHE A 225 14.83 7.47 -18.72
CA PHE A 225 14.86 7.26 -20.18
C PHE A 225 13.78 6.27 -20.63
N ARG A 226 13.64 5.14 -19.94
CA ARG A 226 12.62 4.12 -20.25
C ARG A 226 11.20 4.66 -20.09
N MET A 227 10.96 5.45 -19.04
CA MET A 227 9.66 6.07 -18.77
C MET A 227 9.31 7.14 -19.82
N GLU A 228 10.25 7.99 -20.23
CA GLU A 228 10.02 8.93 -21.35
C GLU A 228 9.82 8.21 -22.69
N ALA A 229 10.60 7.16 -22.97
CA ALA A 229 10.44 6.36 -24.17
C ALA A 229 9.04 5.72 -24.23
N ALA A 230 8.51 5.23 -23.10
CA ALA A 230 7.17 4.69 -23.01
C ALA A 230 6.08 5.75 -23.29
N LYS A 231 6.27 7.00 -22.84
CA LYS A 231 5.37 8.12 -23.17
C LYS A 231 5.44 8.47 -24.66
N ALA A 232 6.64 8.49 -25.25
CA ALA A 232 6.86 8.84 -26.65
C ALA A 232 6.28 7.81 -27.62
N ALA A 233 6.49 6.51 -27.37
CA ALA A 233 5.95 5.41 -28.18
C ALA A 233 4.41 5.43 -28.28
N ARG A 234 3.73 6.09 -27.34
CA ARG A 234 2.26 6.31 -27.36
C ARG A 234 1.81 7.57 -28.08
N ARG A 235 2.70 8.53 -28.36
CA ARG A 235 2.40 9.71 -29.18
C ARG A 235 2.43 9.37 -30.67
N GLU A 236 3.25 8.39 -31.06
CA GLU A 236 3.41 7.93 -32.46
C GLU A 236 2.23 7.15 -33.09
N PRO A 237 1.28 6.50 -32.38
CA PRO A 237 0.16 5.79 -33.02
C PRO A 237 -0.91 6.71 -33.64
N ALA A 238 -0.81 8.04 -33.51
CA ALA A 238 -1.79 8.97 -34.08
C ALA A 238 -1.35 9.61 -35.42
N HIS A 239 -0.09 9.46 -35.83
CA HIS A 239 0.46 10.11 -37.03
C HIS A 239 0.69 9.18 -38.23
N ALA A 240 0.47 7.88 -38.08
CA ALA A 240 0.67 6.87 -39.14
C ALA A 240 -0.63 6.32 -39.75
N ALA A 241 -1.72 7.09 -39.67
CA ALA A 241 -2.95 6.84 -40.41
C ALA A 241 -3.35 8.11 -41.17
N GLY A 242 -2.66 8.36 -42.27
CA GLY A 242 -2.99 9.35 -43.30
C GLY A 242 -2.89 8.70 -44.66
#